data_AF-A0A6G2PXC1-F1
#
_entry.id   AF-A0A6G2PXC1-F1
#
_cell.length_a   1.000
_cell.length_b   1.000
_cell.length_c   1.000
_cell.angle_alpha   90.00
_cell.angle_beta   90.00
_cell.angle_gamma   90.00
#
_symmetry.space_group_name_H-M   'P 1'
#
loop_
_entity.id
_entity.type
_entity.pdbx_description
1 polymer ?
#
loop_
_entity_poly.entity_id
_entity_poly.type
_entity_poly.pdbx_seq_one_letter_code
_entity_poly.pdbx_strand_id
1 'polypeptide(L)'
;DRPDADHPRPVSLMYALDADHGRAYWVSEDTDPASWVTGYTGHRRTAALEAWSPALAAPPGGLLAGPAPVAPVATPEVSTVSDTRSGATRTVRLKVGPRTGRPALLALYVDTSTAQVVRARVAGTPAGTPDLSGGVNRPHAGSPWKWGLLMVAPDPRGQDVTLVVRGSKPLRLLAMTEDSGLPAQALSRPRPADLTWEPGAAGLSFASRVYTI
;
A
#
# COMPACT_ATOMS: atom_id res chain seq x y z
N ASP A 1 27.93 -20.77 -10.70
CA ASP A 1 28.43 -19.46 -10.25
C ASP A 1 27.96 -19.17 -8.83
N ARG A 2 28.85 -18.68 -7.97
CA ARG A 2 28.52 -18.24 -6.60
C ARG A 2 28.28 -16.73 -6.63
N PRO A 3 27.28 -16.19 -5.91
CA PRO A 3 27.09 -14.75 -5.83
C PRO A 3 28.33 -14.03 -5.31
N ASP A 4 28.66 -12.90 -5.93
CA ASP A 4 29.73 -11.99 -5.53
C ASP A 4 29.35 -10.55 -5.88
N ALA A 5 30.26 -9.60 -5.62
CA ALA A 5 29.98 -8.18 -5.84
C ALA A 5 29.80 -7.83 -7.33
N ASP A 6 30.41 -8.57 -8.25
CA ASP A 6 30.31 -8.35 -9.70
C ASP A 6 29.10 -9.07 -10.30
N HIS A 7 28.63 -10.14 -9.62
CA HIS A 7 27.47 -10.95 -9.98
C HIS A 7 26.54 -11.13 -8.78
N PRO A 8 25.90 -10.06 -8.29
CA PRO A 8 25.11 -10.12 -7.08
C PRO A 8 23.81 -10.89 -7.29
N ARG A 9 23.39 -11.62 -6.25
CA ARG A 9 22.11 -12.34 -6.22
C ARG A 9 20.95 -11.36 -5.94
N PRO A 10 19.88 -11.35 -6.76
CA PRO A 10 18.67 -10.61 -6.46
C PRO A 10 17.97 -11.13 -5.20
N VAL A 11 17.47 -10.21 -4.36
CA VAL A 11 16.68 -10.51 -3.17
C VAL A 11 15.50 -9.54 -3.01
N SER A 12 14.43 -10.02 -2.39
CA SER A 12 13.29 -9.23 -1.92
C SER A 12 13.44 -8.89 -0.43
N LEU A 13 13.30 -7.62 -0.10
CA LEU A 13 13.02 -7.17 1.26
C LEU A 13 12.22 -5.88 1.21
N MET A 14 11.12 -5.85 1.94
CA MET A 14 10.22 -4.73 2.07
C MET A 14 9.94 -4.45 3.53
N TYR A 15 9.57 -3.21 3.83
CA TYR A 15 9.07 -2.79 5.13
C TYR A 15 7.59 -2.43 5.02
N ALA A 16 6.79 -2.80 6.01
CA ALA A 16 5.38 -2.45 6.04
C ALA A 16 4.93 -2.01 7.44
N LEU A 17 4.38 -0.80 7.53
CA LEU A 17 3.83 -0.21 8.74
C LEU A 17 2.30 -0.26 8.72
N ASP A 18 1.73 -1.02 9.67
CA ASP A 18 0.32 -0.97 10.06
C ASP A 18 0.13 0.24 10.99
N ALA A 19 -0.24 1.38 10.41
CA ALA A 19 -0.33 2.65 11.14
C ALA A 19 -1.55 2.72 12.07
N ASP A 20 -2.54 1.83 11.90
CA ASP A 20 -3.69 1.72 12.80
C ASP A 20 -3.29 1.10 14.14
N HIS A 21 -2.42 0.09 14.12
CA HIS A 21 -2.02 -0.65 15.31
C HIS A 21 -0.61 -0.30 15.81
N GLY A 22 0.13 0.55 15.09
CA GLY A 22 1.49 0.93 15.45
C GLY A 22 2.46 -0.24 15.42
N ARG A 23 2.32 -1.13 14.42
CA ARG A 23 3.17 -2.32 14.25
C ARG A 23 3.82 -2.32 12.88
N ALA A 24 5.03 -2.85 12.79
CA ALA A 24 5.75 -2.96 11.53
C ALA A 24 6.23 -4.39 11.27
N TYR A 25 6.45 -4.68 9.99
CA TYR A 25 6.87 -5.98 9.50
C TYR A 25 7.97 -5.85 8.45
N TRP A 26 8.95 -6.75 8.52
CA TRP A 26 9.80 -7.08 7.40
C TRP A 26 9.09 -8.13 6.54
N VAL A 27 9.09 -7.93 5.23
CA VAL A 27 8.35 -8.78 4.28
C VAL A 27 9.25 -9.14 3.11
N SER A 28 9.13 -10.36 2.61
CA SER A 28 9.86 -10.82 1.42
C SER A 28 9.01 -11.75 0.57
N GLU A 29 9.15 -11.61 -0.74
CA GLU A 29 8.57 -12.51 -1.74
C GLU A 29 9.47 -13.69 -2.11
N ASP A 30 10.78 -13.64 -1.77
CA ASP A 30 11.75 -14.69 -2.08
C ASP A 30 11.21 -16.11 -1.81
N THR A 31 11.18 -16.95 -2.85
CA THR A 31 10.87 -18.38 -2.70
C THR A 31 12.01 -19.12 -2.00
N ASP A 32 13.25 -18.79 -2.38
CA ASP A 32 14.50 -19.26 -1.77
C ASP A 32 15.24 -18.02 -1.19
N PRO A 33 14.99 -17.65 0.07
CA PRO A 33 15.54 -16.42 0.64
C PRO A 33 17.00 -16.57 1.07
N ALA A 34 17.80 -15.54 0.82
CA ALA A 34 19.15 -15.47 1.39
C ALA A 34 19.09 -15.35 2.93
N SER A 35 20.13 -15.83 3.63
CA SER A 35 20.21 -15.75 5.11
C SER A 35 20.14 -14.31 5.65
N TRP A 36 20.54 -13.35 4.83
CA TRP A 36 20.37 -11.94 5.14
C TRP A 36 18.88 -11.54 5.24
N VAL A 37 18.05 -12.01 4.31
CA VAL A 37 16.59 -11.77 4.28
C VAL A 37 15.90 -12.49 5.44
N THR A 38 16.19 -13.78 5.65
CA THR A 38 15.52 -14.55 6.73
C THR A 38 15.92 -14.11 8.13
N GLY A 39 17.06 -13.45 8.32
CA GLY A 39 17.35 -12.82 9.62
C GLY A 39 16.46 -11.60 9.92
N TYR A 40 15.73 -11.07 8.94
CA TYR A 40 14.69 -10.05 9.15
C TYR A 40 13.27 -10.64 9.16
N THR A 41 12.97 -11.53 8.21
CA THR A 41 11.60 -12.05 8.02
C THR A 41 11.32 -13.35 8.78
N GLY A 42 12.36 -14.03 9.26
CA GLY A 42 12.26 -15.43 9.66
C GLY A 42 11.95 -16.35 8.49
N HIS A 43 11.34 -17.51 8.79
CA HIS A 43 11.02 -18.54 7.78
C HIS A 43 9.51 -18.77 7.62
N ARG A 44 8.68 -18.14 8.45
CA ARG A 44 7.23 -18.35 8.43
C ARG A 44 6.61 -17.59 7.26
N ARG A 45 5.78 -18.29 6.49
CA ARG A 45 4.98 -17.68 5.43
C ARG A 45 3.56 -17.35 5.87
N THR A 46 2.98 -16.31 5.28
CA THR A 46 1.62 -15.86 5.54
C THR A 46 0.98 -15.25 4.29
N ALA A 47 -0.34 -15.40 4.17
CA ALA A 47 -1.14 -14.69 3.17
C ALA A 47 -1.97 -13.54 3.77
N ALA A 48 -1.82 -13.27 5.07
CA ALA A 48 -2.72 -12.37 5.80
C ALA A 48 -2.42 -10.87 5.63
N LEU A 49 -1.26 -10.51 5.04
CA LEU A 49 -0.82 -9.10 4.99
C LEU A 49 -1.68 -8.25 4.06
N GLU A 50 -2.20 -8.82 2.97
CA GLU A 50 -3.04 -8.09 1.99
C GLU A 50 -4.28 -7.44 2.65
N ALA A 51 -4.78 -8.03 3.73
CA ALA A 51 -5.96 -7.54 4.44
C ALA A 51 -5.79 -6.12 4.99
N TRP A 52 -4.56 -5.71 5.31
CA TRP A 52 -4.24 -4.38 5.82
C TRP A 52 -3.17 -3.64 5.02
N SER A 53 -2.46 -4.31 4.11
CA SER A 53 -1.52 -3.69 3.17
C SER A 53 -1.75 -4.25 1.77
N PRO A 54 -2.59 -3.61 0.94
CA PRO A 54 -3.01 -4.24 -0.31
C PRO A 54 -1.93 -4.37 -1.38
N ALA A 55 -0.78 -3.70 -1.25
CA ALA A 55 0.39 -3.96 -2.09
C ALA A 55 1.07 -5.30 -1.76
N LEU A 56 0.85 -5.84 -0.55
CA LEU A 56 1.38 -7.12 -0.11
C LEU A 56 0.40 -8.27 -0.40
N ALA A 57 -0.02 -8.37 -1.66
CA ALA A 57 -0.79 -9.51 -2.13
C ALA A 57 0.11 -10.75 -2.15
N ALA A 58 -0.31 -11.80 -1.47
CA ALA A 58 0.54 -12.98 -1.32
C ALA A 58 0.60 -13.81 -2.61
N PRO A 59 1.80 -14.14 -3.11
CA PRO A 59 1.94 -15.14 -4.17
C PRO A 59 1.55 -16.53 -3.65
N PRO A 60 1.40 -17.54 -4.53
CA PRO A 60 1.28 -18.93 -4.11
C PRO A 60 2.40 -19.32 -3.14
N GLY A 61 2.04 -19.88 -1.99
CA GLY A 61 2.99 -20.20 -0.91
C GLY A 61 3.12 -19.11 0.16
N GLY A 62 2.67 -17.88 -0.08
CA GLY A 62 2.65 -16.80 0.90
C GLY A 62 3.95 -15.98 0.98
N LEU A 63 3.88 -14.87 1.69
CA LEU A 63 5.00 -13.96 1.96
C LEU A 63 5.75 -14.40 3.21
N LEU A 64 7.09 -14.32 3.19
CA LEU A 64 7.88 -14.38 4.41
C LEU A 64 7.66 -13.09 5.20
N ALA A 65 7.35 -13.21 6.49
CA ALA A 65 7.04 -12.04 7.32
C ALA A 65 7.50 -12.19 8.77
N GLY A 66 8.24 -11.19 9.23
CA GLY A 66 8.74 -11.07 10.61
C GLY A 66 8.44 -9.69 11.19
N PRO A 67 8.34 -9.55 12.52
CA PRO A 67 8.16 -8.25 13.14
C PRO A 67 9.36 -7.34 12.87
N ALA A 68 9.11 -6.05 12.64
CA ALA A 68 10.12 -5.02 12.48
C ALA A 68 9.96 -3.94 13.58
N PRO A 69 11.06 -3.27 13.97
CA PRO A 69 10.95 -2.02 14.73
C PRO A 69 10.12 -0.99 13.95
N VAL A 70 9.26 -0.25 14.64
CA VAL A 70 8.56 0.88 14.03
C VAL A 70 9.58 1.97 13.73
N ALA A 71 9.64 2.39 12.47
CA ALA A 71 10.54 3.41 11.98
C ALA A 71 9.79 4.49 11.18
N PRO A 72 10.35 5.71 11.07
CA PRO A 72 9.72 6.79 10.33
C PRO A 72 9.72 6.47 8.83
N VAL A 73 8.51 6.37 8.27
CA VAL A 73 8.21 6.30 6.83
C VAL A 73 7.08 7.29 6.52
N ALA A 74 6.82 7.57 5.25
CA ALA A 74 5.62 8.31 4.89
C ALA A 74 4.38 7.56 5.36
N THR A 75 3.41 8.28 5.92
CA THR A 75 2.12 7.69 6.33
C THR A 75 0.97 8.43 5.67
N PRO A 76 -0.12 7.74 5.32
CA PRO A 76 -1.26 8.38 4.67
C PRO A 76 -2.19 9.08 5.67
N GLU A 77 -2.95 10.05 5.17
CA GLU A 77 -4.10 10.68 5.81
C GLU A 77 -5.27 10.79 4.83
N VAL A 78 -6.48 10.55 5.34
CA VAL A 78 -7.74 10.81 4.65
C VAL A 78 -8.60 11.67 5.56
N SER A 79 -9.06 12.80 5.05
CA SER A 79 -10.09 13.61 5.71
C SER A 79 -11.31 13.81 4.80
N THR A 80 -12.49 13.79 5.40
CA THR A 80 -13.75 14.02 4.71
C THR A 80 -14.00 15.51 4.56
N VAL A 81 -14.10 15.99 3.33
CA VAL A 81 -14.43 17.38 3.01
C VAL A 81 -15.95 17.57 2.98
N SER A 82 -16.67 16.64 2.36
CA SER A 82 -18.13 16.63 2.35
C SER A 82 -18.66 15.24 2.09
N ASP A 83 -19.84 14.95 2.60
CA ASP A 83 -20.55 13.72 2.33
C ASP A 83 -22.04 14.04 2.14
N THR A 84 -22.54 13.81 0.92
CA THR A 84 -23.93 14.15 0.56
C THR A 84 -24.62 12.97 -0.09
N ARG A 85 -25.88 12.76 0.28
CA ARG A 85 -26.73 11.71 -0.30
C ARG A 85 -27.71 12.33 -1.28
N SER A 86 -27.83 11.72 -2.46
CA SER A 86 -28.84 12.07 -3.46
C SER A 86 -29.47 10.80 -4.01
N GLY A 87 -30.72 10.54 -3.62
CA GLY A 87 -31.40 9.29 -3.94
C GLY A 87 -30.60 8.05 -3.50
N ALA A 88 -30.25 7.19 -4.47
CA ALA A 88 -29.53 5.95 -4.23
C ALA A 88 -28.00 6.10 -4.11
N THR A 89 -27.44 7.28 -4.43
CA THR A 89 -25.99 7.52 -4.41
C THR A 89 -25.58 8.42 -3.25
N ARG A 90 -24.33 8.22 -2.81
CA ARG A 90 -23.61 9.04 -1.83
C ARG A 90 -22.39 9.62 -2.55
N THR A 91 -22.22 10.93 -2.52
CA THR A 91 -21.05 11.64 -3.05
C THR A 91 -20.16 12.04 -1.89
N VAL A 92 -18.98 11.43 -1.80
CA VAL A 92 -18.00 11.70 -0.75
C VAL A 92 -16.82 12.44 -1.36
N ARG A 93 -16.55 13.65 -0.88
CA ARG A 93 -15.34 14.41 -1.22
C ARG A 93 -14.33 14.23 -0.11
N LEU A 94 -13.12 13.83 -0.49
CA LEU A 94 -12.03 13.49 0.40
C LEU A 94 -10.82 14.36 0.08
N LYS A 95 -10.05 14.69 1.10
CA LYS A 95 -8.65 15.10 0.95
C LYS A 95 -7.78 13.89 1.32
N VAL A 96 -6.98 13.42 0.37
CA VAL A 96 -6.13 12.23 0.52
C VAL A 96 -4.69 12.63 0.30
N GLY A 97 -3.83 12.44 1.28
CA GLY A 97 -2.44 12.92 1.19
C GLY A 97 -1.49 12.19 2.13
N PRO A 98 -0.18 12.47 2.04
CA PRO A 98 0.75 12.09 3.08
C PRO A 98 0.51 12.95 4.34
N ARG A 99 0.38 12.30 5.50
CA ARG A 99 0.44 12.95 6.82
C ARG A 99 1.87 13.31 7.19
N THR A 100 2.78 12.41 6.84
CA THR A 100 4.23 12.51 7.09
C THR A 100 4.97 12.04 5.85
N GLY A 101 6.21 12.50 5.69
CA GLY A 101 7.09 12.06 4.59
C GLY A 101 6.68 12.58 3.21
N ARG A 102 7.34 12.04 2.18
CA ARG A 102 7.13 12.36 0.75
C ARG A 102 7.16 11.06 -0.04
N PRO A 103 6.02 10.35 -0.10
CA PRO A 103 5.99 9.04 -0.73
C PRO A 103 6.11 9.15 -2.24
N ALA A 104 6.67 8.10 -2.86
CA ALA A 104 6.68 7.94 -4.31
C ALA A 104 5.27 7.67 -4.83
N LEU A 105 4.48 6.88 -4.08
CA LEU A 105 3.09 6.55 -4.41
C LEU A 105 2.14 6.77 -3.24
N LEU A 106 0.91 7.16 -3.54
CA LEU A 106 -0.21 7.18 -2.61
C LEU A 106 -1.40 6.46 -3.24
N ALA A 107 -1.89 5.42 -2.57
CA ALA A 107 -3.03 4.64 -2.99
C ALA A 107 -4.23 4.90 -2.09
N LEU A 108 -5.43 4.84 -2.69
CA LEU A 108 -6.70 4.81 -1.97
C LEU A 108 -7.49 3.59 -2.46
N TYR A 109 -7.96 2.78 -1.52
CA TYR A 109 -8.79 1.61 -1.77
C TYR A 109 -10.13 1.74 -1.07
N VAL A 110 -11.15 1.11 -1.66
CA VAL A 110 -12.51 1.03 -1.14
C VAL A 110 -12.85 -0.43 -0.85
N ASP A 111 -13.44 -0.68 0.32
CA ASP A 111 -14.04 -1.97 0.66
C ASP A 111 -15.33 -2.18 -0.13
N THR A 112 -15.25 -3.00 -1.18
CA THR A 112 -16.40 -3.22 -2.06
C THR A 112 -17.41 -4.22 -1.49
N SER A 113 -17.16 -4.79 -0.31
CA SER A 113 -18.16 -5.59 0.42
C SER A 113 -19.17 -4.72 1.18
N THR A 114 -18.85 -3.43 1.35
CA THR A 114 -19.69 -2.46 2.07
C THR A 114 -20.32 -1.41 1.16
N ALA A 115 -19.68 -1.06 0.05
CA ALA A 115 -20.18 -0.08 -0.91
C ALA A 115 -19.79 -0.43 -2.36
N GLN A 116 -20.63 -0.05 -3.33
CA GLN A 116 -20.27 -0.09 -4.75
C GLN A 116 -19.74 1.28 -5.16
N VAL A 117 -18.51 1.35 -5.68
CA VAL A 117 -18.03 2.57 -6.35
C VAL A 117 -18.74 2.68 -7.71
N VAL A 118 -19.36 3.81 -8.00
CA VAL A 118 -19.99 4.10 -9.29
C VAL A 118 -18.99 4.78 -10.22
N ARG A 119 -18.28 5.77 -9.69
CA ARG A 119 -17.20 6.50 -10.38
C ARG A 119 -16.34 7.25 -9.36
N ALA A 120 -15.14 7.61 -9.75
CA ALA A 120 -14.26 8.47 -8.97
C ALA A 120 -13.64 9.57 -9.82
N ARG A 121 -13.34 10.71 -9.21
CA ARG A 121 -12.65 11.83 -9.85
C ARG A 121 -11.50 12.29 -8.95
N VAL A 122 -10.35 12.52 -9.56
CA VAL A 122 -9.19 13.14 -8.91
C VAL A 122 -9.12 14.58 -9.41
N ALA A 123 -9.07 15.56 -8.51
CA ALA A 123 -8.94 16.96 -8.92
C ALA A 123 -7.57 17.22 -9.59
N GLY A 124 -7.47 18.26 -10.42
CA GLY A 124 -6.20 18.62 -11.07
C GLY A 124 -5.81 17.75 -12.26
N THR A 125 -6.61 16.73 -12.63
CA THR A 125 -6.46 16.04 -13.91
C THR A 125 -6.75 17.00 -15.08
N PRO A 126 -6.08 16.87 -16.24
CA PRO A 126 -6.32 17.72 -17.41
C PRO A 126 -7.80 17.83 -17.78
N ALA A 127 -8.22 18.98 -18.31
CA ALA A 127 -9.58 19.17 -18.79
C ALA A 127 -9.96 18.09 -19.83
N GLY A 128 -11.17 17.55 -19.72
CA GLY A 128 -11.63 16.44 -20.57
C GLY A 128 -11.21 15.05 -20.09
N THR A 129 -10.39 14.93 -19.04
CA THR A 129 -10.11 13.63 -18.41
C THR A 129 -11.43 13.03 -17.88
N PRO A 130 -11.83 11.83 -18.34
CA PRO A 130 -13.04 11.18 -17.85
C PRO A 130 -12.87 10.76 -16.39
N ASP A 131 -14.00 10.57 -15.71
CA ASP A 131 -13.99 9.96 -14.39
C ASP A 131 -13.45 8.52 -14.46
N LEU A 132 -12.77 8.10 -13.40
CA LEU A 132 -12.37 6.72 -13.22
C LEU A 132 -13.63 5.86 -13.06
N SER A 133 -13.69 4.77 -13.81
CA SER A 133 -14.77 3.79 -13.71
C SER A 133 -14.85 3.20 -12.31
N GLY A 134 -16.10 3.05 -11.82
CA GLY A 134 -16.38 2.31 -10.60
C GLY A 134 -16.33 0.79 -10.76
N GLY A 135 -16.99 0.08 -9.85
CA GLY A 135 -17.07 -1.38 -9.84
C GLY A 135 -15.91 -2.02 -9.06
N VAL A 136 -15.34 -3.08 -9.64
CA VAL A 136 -14.18 -3.82 -9.10
C VAL A 136 -13.07 -3.73 -10.13
N ASN A 137 -11.94 -3.13 -9.77
CA ASN A 137 -10.75 -3.06 -10.63
C ASN A 137 -9.56 -3.89 -10.10
N ARG A 138 -9.76 -4.61 -8.99
CA ARG A 138 -8.83 -5.60 -8.43
C ARG A 138 -9.57 -6.93 -8.21
N PRO A 139 -9.98 -7.62 -9.28
CA PRO A 139 -10.82 -8.83 -9.17
C PRO A 139 -10.12 -9.98 -8.42
N HIS A 140 -8.79 -10.05 -8.54
CA HIS A 140 -7.94 -11.09 -7.93
C HIS A 140 -7.50 -10.79 -6.49
N ALA A 141 -7.87 -9.64 -5.92
CA ALA A 141 -7.57 -9.34 -4.53
C ALA A 141 -8.26 -10.35 -3.59
N GLY A 142 -7.50 -10.93 -2.67
CA GLY A 142 -8.01 -11.79 -1.60
C GLY A 142 -8.65 -10.99 -0.47
N SER A 143 -8.38 -9.67 -0.44
CA SER A 143 -8.96 -8.71 0.50
C SER A 143 -10.27 -8.06 -0.01
N PRO A 144 -11.05 -7.40 0.85
CA PRO A 144 -12.24 -6.65 0.43
C PRO A 144 -11.91 -5.36 -0.35
N TRP A 145 -10.63 -4.96 -0.42
CA TRP A 145 -10.13 -3.74 -1.06
C TRP A 145 -10.09 -3.86 -2.59
N LYS A 146 -11.23 -4.18 -3.20
CA LYS A 146 -11.34 -4.59 -4.62
C LYS A 146 -11.52 -3.44 -5.61
N TRP A 147 -11.68 -2.22 -5.12
CA TRP A 147 -11.58 -1.02 -5.94
C TRP A 147 -10.48 -0.14 -5.37
N GLY A 148 -9.60 0.39 -6.22
CA GLY A 148 -8.60 1.35 -5.79
C GLY A 148 -8.05 2.22 -6.91
N LEU A 149 -7.37 3.28 -6.51
CA LEU A 149 -6.63 4.17 -7.39
C LEU A 149 -5.23 4.39 -6.81
N LEU A 150 -4.28 4.66 -7.70
CA LEU A 150 -2.88 4.95 -7.37
C LEU A 150 -2.52 6.33 -7.90
N MET A 151 -1.88 7.14 -7.08
CA MET A 151 -1.35 8.45 -7.46
C MET A 151 0.17 8.40 -7.38
N VAL A 152 0.82 8.69 -8.49
CA VAL A 152 2.28 8.80 -8.59
C VAL A 152 2.69 10.22 -8.23
N ALA A 153 3.75 10.35 -7.42
CA ALA A 153 4.27 11.63 -6.95
C ALA A 153 3.15 12.55 -6.40
N PRO A 154 2.40 12.10 -5.38
CA PRO A 154 1.27 12.84 -4.84
C PRO A 154 1.69 14.23 -4.35
N ASP A 155 0.80 15.22 -4.50
CA ASP A 155 1.01 16.56 -3.95
C ASP A 155 1.21 16.44 -2.42
N PRO A 156 2.30 17.00 -1.84
CA PRO A 156 2.51 17.02 -0.40
C PRO A 156 1.39 17.69 0.40
N ARG A 157 0.56 18.53 -0.22
CA ARG A 157 -0.63 19.15 0.37
C ARG A 157 -1.87 18.25 0.31
N GLY A 158 -1.75 17.08 -0.30
CA GLY A 158 -2.84 16.14 -0.55
C GLY A 158 -3.66 16.47 -1.78
N GLN A 159 -4.37 15.46 -2.25
CA GLN A 159 -5.18 15.45 -3.45
C GLN A 159 -6.66 15.38 -3.11
N ASP A 160 -7.48 16.20 -3.78
CA ASP A 160 -8.93 16.10 -3.64
C ASP A 160 -9.44 14.94 -4.50
N VAL A 161 -10.14 14.00 -3.86
CA VAL A 161 -10.75 12.82 -4.49
C VAL A 161 -12.25 12.86 -4.23
N THR A 162 -13.05 12.73 -5.29
CA THR A 162 -14.51 12.60 -5.18
C THR A 162 -14.90 11.17 -5.55
N LEU A 163 -15.56 10.49 -4.64
CA LEU A 163 -16.15 9.17 -4.85
C LEU A 163 -17.67 9.31 -4.96
N VAL A 164 -18.27 8.73 -6.00
CA VAL A 164 -19.71 8.48 -6.03
C VAL A 164 -19.91 7.00 -5.75
N VAL A 165 -20.63 6.68 -4.70
CA VAL A 165 -20.85 5.31 -4.23
C VAL A 165 -22.33 5.00 -4.07
N ARG A 166 -22.67 3.71 -4.10
CA ARG A 166 -23.98 3.17 -3.68
C ARG A 166 -23.80 2.27 -2.47
N GLY A 167 -24.76 2.29 -1.56
CA GLY A 167 -24.74 1.51 -0.33
C GLY A 167 -25.39 2.25 0.83
N SER A 168 -25.76 1.51 1.86
CA SER A 168 -26.28 2.04 3.13
C SER A 168 -25.31 1.90 4.30
N LYS A 169 -24.25 1.09 4.15
CA LYS A 169 -23.22 0.91 5.15
C LYS A 169 -22.22 2.08 5.15
N PRO A 170 -21.52 2.34 6.27
CA PRO A 170 -20.37 3.23 6.28
C PRO A 170 -19.36 2.87 5.19
N LEU A 171 -18.78 3.88 4.56
CA LEU A 171 -17.77 3.73 3.53
C LEU A 171 -16.43 3.43 4.21
N ARG A 172 -15.91 2.22 4.01
CA ARG A 172 -14.58 1.86 4.49
C ARG A 172 -13.55 2.12 3.41
N LEU A 173 -12.50 2.83 3.81
CA LEU A 173 -11.37 3.19 2.96
C LEU A 173 -10.08 2.66 3.55
N LEU A 174 -9.11 2.34 2.70
CA LEU A 174 -7.73 2.12 3.11
C LEU A 174 -6.86 3.05 2.27
N ALA A 175 -6.09 3.92 2.92
CA ALA A 175 -5.05 4.68 2.25
C ALA A 175 -3.69 4.04 2.52
N MET A 176 -2.79 4.10 1.55
CA MET A 176 -1.46 3.50 1.64
C MET A 176 -0.43 4.39 0.96
N THR A 177 0.71 4.58 1.59
CA THR A 177 1.89 5.22 1.01
C THR A 177 2.94 4.18 0.64
N GLU A 178 3.75 4.51 -0.37
CA GLU A 178 4.97 3.77 -0.72
C GLU A 178 6.14 4.76 -0.79
N ASP A 179 7.20 4.49 -0.03
CA ASP A 179 8.48 5.17 -0.16
C ASP A 179 9.46 4.31 -0.98
N SER A 180 10.27 4.98 -1.81
CA SER A 180 11.45 4.37 -2.41
C SER A 180 12.54 4.23 -1.34
N GLY A 181 12.89 2.99 -0.99
CA GLY A 181 13.89 2.67 0.02
C GLY A 181 13.31 2.04 1.29
N LEU A 182 14.17 1.36 2.04
CA LEU A 182 13.89 0.83 3.37
C LEU A 182 14.21 1.88 4.45
N PRO A 183 13.54 1.88 5.61
CA PRO A 183 13.87 2.81 6.68
C PRO A 183 15.21 2.41 7.30
N ALA A 184 16.26 3.20 7.04
CA ALA A 184 17.62 2.91 7.47
C ALA A 184 17.75 2.67 8.99
N GLN A 185 16.94 3.35 9.80
CA GLN A 185 16.91 3.21 11.26
C GLN A 185 16.38 1.85 11.74
N ALA A 186 15.61 1.13 10.92
CA ALA A 186 15.10 -0.19 11.27
C ALA A 186 16.07 -1.31 10.86
N LEU A 187 16.98 -1.06 9.91
CA LEU A 187 17.94 -2.04 9.44
C LEU A 187 19.03 -2.25 10.49
N SER A 188 19.18 -3.48 10.97
CA SER A 188 20.23 -3.85 11.94
C SER A 188 21.57 -4.13 11.29
N ARG A 189 21.59 -4.37 9.98
CA ARG A 189 22.79 -4.65 9.17
C ARG A 189 22.61 -4.15 7.73
N PRO A 190 23.68 -3.64 7.09
CA PRO A 190 23.63 -3.25 5.69
C PRO A 190 23.33 -4.46 4.80
N ARG A 191 22.82 -4.20 3.58
CA ARG A 191 22.73 -5.24 2.56
C ARG A 191 24.15 -5.64 2.11
N PRO A 192 24.51 -6.93 2.15
CA PRO A 192 25.75 -7.44 1.59
C PRO A 192 25.95 -7.04 0.13
N ALA A 193 27.21 -6.88 -0.28
CA ALA A 193 27.57 -6.44 -1.64
C ALA A 193 27.31 -7.53 -2.70
N ASP A 194 27.28 -8.79 -2.30
CA ASP A 194 26.90 -9.94 -3.14
C ASP A 194 25.37 -10.09 -3.31
N LEU A 195 24.59 -9.15 -2.75
CA LEU A 195 23.14 -9.08 -2.91
C LEU A 195 22.72 -7.78 -3.60
N THR A 196 21.73 -7.87 -4.48
CA THR A 196 21.06 -6.73 -5.13
C THR A 196 19.55 -6.81 -4.96
N TRP A 197 18.83 -5.71 -5.21
CA TRP A 197 17.37 -5.77 -5.21
C TRP A 197 16.90 -6.49 -6.46
N GLU A 198 15.91 -7.37 -6.31
CA GLU A 198 15.15 -7.79 -7.47
C GLU A 198 14.38 -6.59 -8.07
N PRO A 199 14.03 -6.62 -9.37
CA PRO A 199 13.33 -5.51 -10.02
C PRO A 199 11.91 -5.24 -9.48
N GLY A 200 11.35 -6.16 -8.70
CA GLY A 200 9.98 -6.14 -8.19
C GLY A 200 9.87 -5.57 -6.78
N ALA A 201 9.13 -6.29 -5.93
CA ALA A 201 8.74 -5.88 -4.59
C ALA A 201 9.94 -5.93 -3.61
N ALA A 202 10.89 -5.00 -3.79
CA ALA A 202 12.16 -4.99 -3.08
C ALA A 202 12.68 -3.57 -2.85
N GLY A 203 13.25 -3.34 -1.68
CA GLY A 203 13.76 -2.03 -1.30
C GLY A 203 12.66 -0.97 -1.16
N LEU A 204 11.44 -1.37 -0.79
CA LEU A 204 10.27 -0.49 -0.66
C LEU A 204 9.75 -0.45 0.77
N SER A 205 9.17 0.68 1.16
CA SER A 205 8.47 0.82 2.43
C SER A 205 7.02 1.21 2.22
N PHE A 206 6.12 0.48 2.86
CA PHE A 206 4.70 0.78 2.85
C PHE A 206 4.23 1.28 4.20
N ALA A 207 3.24 2.16 4.22
CA ALA A 207 2.43 2.39 5.41
C ALA A 207 0.96 2.48 5.03
N SER A 208 0.09 1.81 5.79
CA SER A 208 -1.34 1.80 5.53
C SER A 208 -2.15 2.22 6.74
N ARG A 209 -3.33 2.77 6.46
CA ARG A 209 -4.31 3.16 7.47
C ARG A 209 -5.73 3.00 6.96
N VAL A 210 -6.62 2.49 7.81
CA VAL A 210 -8.04 2.28 7.51
C VAL A 210 -8.89 3.43 8.07
N TYR A 211 -9.91 3.82 7.31
CA TYR A 211 -10.87 4.87 7.67
C TYR A 211 -12.29 4.37 7.47
N THR A 212 -13.21 4.88 8.29
CA THR A 212 -14.65 4.64 8.16
C THR A 212 -15.37 5.98 8.12
N ILE A 213 -16.16 6.21 7.07
CA ILE A 213 -16.89 7.47 6.82
C ILE A 213 -18.38 7.20 6.67
#